data_AF-A0A817K7Y3-F1
#
_entry.id   AF-A0A817K7Y3-F1
#
_cell.length_a   1.000
_cell.length_b   1.000
_cell.length_c   1.000
_cell.angle_alpha   90.00
_cell.angle_beta   90.00
_cell.angle_gamma   90.00
#
_symmetry.space_group_name_H-M   'P 1'
#
loop_
_entity.id
_entity.type
_entity.pdbx_description
1 polymer ?
#
loop_
_entity_poly.entity_id
_entity_poly.type
_entity_poly.pdbx_seq_one_letter_code
_entity_poly.pdbx_strand_id
1 'polypeptide(L)'
;MLFIDSRYYRQYFVILTSFCLCILFLIKNDFPKAIPNIYLFNNDSLCNDVAAANETGFDCLGEPLMAWCQNQIHLCNWSLTIFNRLFAKTHSIILQTKFTKGKRKGGENLNQVLNQNENDEYFQFEKEFIQLSCNISLPNDIFPNSHLSNIFSFVTSYHTLENLVVINETTIAVNRYDYVNFYHTITDLYTVYLLCRFFRHNPASVRILFLDSHPKGNLDLLWSQLFHSYNRLGYLHPSSIFYKELIWSPPQAKSELDIKQSRKIAPSYFSDFHQHVLEKFNIDSEKNIFLNCQNVNIFFLLRHNYIAHPRNPTGDIQRKLTNENEILHQLKMKLENISSIHFTFNFFERLPMKRQLSIITQTDLFLGMHGAGLTHVLFMKSNRTLIELATAAWQKETHFEQMASINNINYYRCIILDGDSTTAQNILNCLMKNLFQMCPSFKRSFGTNFS
;
A
#
# COMPACT_ATOMS: atom_id res chain seq x y z
N MET A 1 42.41 11.86 -70.21
CA MET A 1 42.95 12.91 -69.32
C MET A 1 41.74 13.63 -68.74
N LEU A 2 41.11 13.24 -67.63
CA LEU A 2 41.32 12.22 -66.58
C LEU A 2 39.90 11.63 -66.26
N PHE A 3 39.48 10.48 -66.81
CA PHE A 3 39.48 9.10 -66.25
C PHE A 3 38.97 8.99 -64.79
N ILE A 4 38.06 8.12 -64.32
CA ILE A 4 37.17 7.00 -64.74
C ILE A 4 36.22 6.79 -63.52
N ASP A 5 34.89 6.77 -63.63
CA ASP A 5 33.92 5.66 -63.82
C ASP A 5 33.98 4.38 -62.92
N SER A 6 32.79 4.03 -62.42
CA SER A 6 32.26 2.71 -62.04
C SER A 6 32.74 2.01 -60.75
N ARG A 7 31.80 1.86 -59.80
CA ARG A 7 31.28 0.52 -59.44
C ARG A 7 29.92 0.57 -58.70
N TYR A 8 28.87 0.28 -59.46
CA TYR A 8 27.76 -0.64 -59.16
C TYR A 8 26.88 -0.42 -57.91
N TYR A 9 25.81 0.36 -58.08
CA TYR A 9 24.53 0.19 -57.39
C TYR A 9 23.54 -0.51 -58.34
N ARG A 10 23.45 -1.85 -58.30
CA ARG A 10 22.37 -2.64 -58.91
C ARG A 10 22.42 -4.10 -58.47
N GLN A 11 21.46 -4.49 -57.63
CA GLN A 11 20.94 -5.83 -57.30
C GLN A 11 20.21 -5.60 -55.97
N TYR A 12 18.89 -5.65 -55.81
CA TYR A 12 17.86 -6.65 -56.15
C TYR A 12 16.51 -5.87 -56.19
N PHE A 13 15.64 -5.86 -57.21
CA PHE A 13 14.81 -6.89 -57.87
C PHE A 13 14.03 -7.85 -56.94
N VAL A 14 12.73 -7.93 -57.23
CA VAL A 14 11.67 -8.88 -56.78
C VAL A 14 11.24 -8.76 -55.30
N ILE A 15 9.98 -8.62 -54.86
CA ILE A 15 8.64 -9.01 -55.35
C ILE A 15 7.62 -8.02 -54.75
N LEU A 16 6.80 -7.39 -55.60
CA LEU A 16 5.48 -6.90 -55.23
C LEU A 16 4.56 -8.11 -55.04
N THR A 17 3.68 -8.03 -54.03
CA THR A 17 2.55 -8.93 -53.68
C THR A 17 2.76 -9.82 -52.45
N SER A 18 1.81 -9.65 -51.52
CA SER A 18 1.52 -10.49 -50.35
C SER A 18 2.56 -10.52 -49.24
N PHE A 19 2.46 -9.60 -48.29
CA PHE A 19 2.55 -9.95 -46.85
C PHE A 19 1.84 -8.86 -46.02
N CYS A 20 0.52 -9.01 -45.95
CA CYS A 20 -0.21 -8.70 -44.74
C CYS A 20 0.28 -9.68 -43.65
N LEU A 21 0.47 -9.20 -42.42
CA LEU A 21 1.13 -9.81 -41.25
C LEU A 21 2.62 -9.44 -41.06
N CYS A 22 2.90 -8.98 -39.82
CA CYS A 22 4.20 -8.79 -39.17
C CYS A 22 4.88 -7.40 -39.18
N ILE A 23 4.12 -6.31 -39.01
CA ILE A 23 4.62 -5.14 -38.25
C ILE A 23 3.54 -4.73 -37.23
N LEU A 24 3.41 -5.55 -36.20
CA LEU A 24 2.58 -5.27 -35.01
C LEU A 24 3.36 -5.62 -33.74
N PHE A 25 4.67 -5.43 -33.77
CA PHE A 25 5.50 -5.56 -32.59
C PHE A 25 6.49 -4.41 -32.51
N LEU A 26 6.49 -3.80 -31.34
CA LEU A 26 7.40 -2.80 -30.80
C LEU A 26 6.95 -1.33 -31.01
N ILE A 27 6.70 -0.73 -29.84
CA ILE A 27 6.46 0.69 -29.54
C ILE A 27 4.98 1.10 -29.59
N LYS A 28 4.26 0.78 -28.52
CA LYS A 28 3.13 1.62 -28.04
C LYS A 28 3.02 1.59 -26.52
N ASN A 29 3.70 2.56 -25.92
CA ASN A 29 3.36 3.35 -24.73
C ASN A 29 2.38 2.77 -23.70
N ASP A 30 2.96 2.49 -22.53
CA ASP A 30 2.32 2.42 -21.21
C ASP A 30 1.58 3.71 -20.85
N PHE A 31 0.25 3.69 -20.89
CA PHE A 31 -0.66 4.50 -20.06
C PHE A 31 -2.06 3.87 -20.13
N PRO A 32 -2.72 3.54 -19.01
CA PRO A 32 -4.15 3.28 -19.06
C PRO A 32 -4.88 4.61 -19.26
N LYS A 33 -5.25 4.92 -20.51
CA LYS A 33 -6.28 5.93 -20.80
C LYS A 33 -7.63 5.34 -20.40
N ALA A 34 -8.00 5.48 -19.13
CA ALA A 34 -9.39 5.43 -18.72
C ALA A 34 -10.02 6.79 -19.03
N ILE A 35 -10.53 6.95 -20.24
CA ILE A 35 -11.48 8.03 -20.56
C ILE A 35 -12.83 7.55 -19.98
N PRO A 36 -13.50 8.31 -19.09
CA PRO A 36 -14.84 7.92 -18.66
C PRO A 36 -15.76 7.93 -19.88
N ASN A 37 -16.62 6.93 -20.03
CA ASN A 37 -17.74 7.01 -20.97
C ASN A 37 -18.61 8.19 -20.53
N ILE A 38 -18.50 9.31 -21.25
CA ILE A 38 -19.30 10.51 -21.03
C ILE A 38 -20.68 10.25 -21.61
N TYR A 39 -21.67 10.02 -20.74
CA TYR A 39 -23.07 10.13 -21.10
C TYR A 39 -23.59 11.47 -20.58
N LEU A 40 -23.94 12.37 -21.50
CA LEU A 40 -24.72 13.56 -21.20
C LEU A 40 -26.19 13.14 -21.17
N PHE A 41 -26.79 13.06 -19.99
CA PHE A 41 -28.22 12.84 -19.82
C PHE A 41 -28.87 14.15 -19.36
N ASN A 42 -29.93 14.55 -20.07
CA ASN A 42 -30.80 15.66 -19.70
C ASN A 42 -31.92 15.20 -18.75
N ASN A 43 -32.33 16.13 -17.89
CA ASN A 43 -33.24 16.03 -16.75
C ASN A 43 -34.52 15.19 -16.95
N ASP A 44 -34.83 14.36 -15.94
CA ASP A 44 -36.09 14.31 -15.18
C ASP A 44 -36.33 12.92 -14.56
N SER A 45 -35.55 12.54 -13.53
CA SER A 45 -35.95 11.48 -12.55
C SER A 45 -35.07 11.32 -11.31
N LEU A 46 -34.13 12.24 -11.01
CA LEU A 46 -33.29 12.16 -9.81
C LEU A 46 -34.01 12.83 -8.62
N CYS A 47 -34.95 12.12 -7.96
CA CYS A 47 -35.31 12.38 -6.55
C CYS A 47 -36.39 11.47 -5.93
N ASN A 48 -36.82 10.36 -6.56
CA ASN A 48 -37.98 9.60 -6.06
C ASN A 48 -37.74 8.11 -5.78
N ASP A 49 -36.54 7.72 -5.36
CA ASP A 49 -36.30 6.40 -4.74
C ASP A 49 -35.58 6.55 -3.40
N VAL A 50 -36.25 7.19 -2.44
CA VAL A 50 -35.91 7.03 -1.00
C VAL A 50 -36.90 6.03 -0.42
N ALA A 51 -36.80 4.78 -0.85
CA ALA A 51 -37.43 3.67 -0.16
C ALA A 51 -36.61 3.35 1.10
N ALA A 52 -37.29 3.33 2.24
CA ALA A 52 -36.74 3.14 3.57
C ALA A 52 -35.76 1.95 3.65
N ALA A 53 -34.46 2.26 3.79
CA ALA A 53 -33.42 1.28 4.08
C ALA A 53 -33.45 0.90 5.57
N ASN A 54 -34.37 0.00 5.92
CA ASN A 54 -34.50 -0.57 7.27
C ASN A 54 -34.16 -2.06 7.28
N GLU A 55 -32.97 -2.41 6.82
CA GLU A 55 -32.24 -3.67 7.12
C GLU A 55 -30.76 -3.29 7.13
N THR A 56 -30.09 -3.29 8.29
CA THR A 56 -28.70 -2.81 8.38
C THR A 56 -27.76 -3.77 7.67
N GLY A 57 -27.50 -3.51 6.38
CA GLY A 57 -26.56 -4.23 5.52
C GLY A 57 -25.08 -4.09 5.90
N PHE A 58 -24.78 -3.83 7.18
CA PHE A 58 -23.43 -3.74 7.69
C PHE A 58 -22.93 -5.08 8.22
N ASP A 59 -21.62 -5.26 8.24
CA ASP A 59 -20.96 -6.28 9.02
C ASP A 59 -20.50 -5.67 10.36
N CYS A 60 -21.10 -6.11 11.47
CA CYS A 60 -20.83 -5.57 12.80
C CYS A 60 -19.98 -6.53 13.66
N LEU A 61 -19.43 -7.60 13.07
CA LEU A 61 -18.74 -8.63 13.83
C LEU A 61 -17.30 -8.22 14.18
N GLY A 62 -17.01 -8.22 15.48
CA GLY A 62 -15.68 -7.93 16.03
C GLY A 62 -15.33 -6.44 16.09
N GLU A 63 -14.22 -6.14 16.76
CA GLU A 63 -13.67 -4.77 16.82
C GLU A 63 -12.81 -4.49 15.59
N PRO A 64 -12.86 -3.28 15.00
CA PRO A 64 -13.59 -2.09 15.44
C PRO A 64 -15.03 -1.95 14.88
N LEU A 65 -15.50 -2.92 14.08
CA LEU A 65 -16.75 -2.82 13.32
C LEU A 65 -17.97 -2.72 14.24
N MET A 66 -17.97 -3.43 15.38
CA MET A 66 -19.02 -3.32 16.38
C MET A 66 -19.18 -1.88 16.89
N ALA A 67 -18.07 -1.21 17.23
CA ALA A 67 -18.09 0.19 17.65
C ALA A 67 -18.60 1.12 16.54
N TRP A 68 -18.29 0.83 15.27
CA TRP A 68 -18.82 1.59 14.14
C TRP A 68 -20.34 1.43 13.99
N CYS A 69 -20.87 0.22 14.20
CA CYS A 69 -22.31 -0.02 14.18
C CYS A 69 -23.05 0.66 15.33
N GLN A 70 -22.46 0.70 16.53
CA GLN A 70 -23.09 1.28 17.72
C GLN A 70 -23.11 2.81 17.70
N ASN A 71 -22.12 3.45 17.06
CA ASN A 71 -21.94 4.89 17.11
C ASN A 71 -22.16 5.51 15.73
N GLN A 72 -23.43 5.71 15.36
CA GLN A 72 -23.82 6.31 14.08
C GLN A 72 -24.52 7.65 14.29
N ILE A 73 -24.19 8.63 13.44
CA ILE A 73 -24.90 9.91 13.36
C ILE A 73 -25.46 10.03 11.95
N HIS A 74 -26.79 9.95 11.83
CA HIS A 74 -27.50 10.07 10.56
C HIS A 74 -27.97 11.50 10.34
N LEU A 75 -27.64 12.03 9.17
CA LEU A 75 -27.94 13.40 8.78
C LEU A 75 -28.54 13.39 7.37
N CYS A 76 -29.30 14.44 7.05
CA CYS A 76 -29.78 14.70 5.69
C CYS A 76 -30.59 13.54 5.07
N ASN A 77 -31.56 13.00 5.83
CA ASN A 77 -32.34 11.83 5.41
C ASN A 77 -31.45 10.67 4.97
N TRP A 78 -30.41 10.37 5.77
CA TRP A 78 -29.47 9.27 5.53
C TRP A 78 -28.52 9.48 4.33
N SER A 79 -28.53 10.65 3.69
CA SER A 79 -27.56 10.99 2.65
C SER A 79 -26.16 11.25 3.20
N LEU A 80 -26.02 11.53 4.51
CA LEU A 80 -24.75 11.54 5.23
C LEU A 80 -24.89 10.71 6.51
N THR A 81 -24.05 9.69 6.66
CA THR A 81 -23.90 8.95 7.92
C THR A 81 -22.47 8.99 8.38
N ILE A 82 -22.26 9.35 9.65
CA ILE A 82 -20.95 9.42 10.29
C ILE A 82 -20.82 8.27 11.27
N PHE A 83 -19.71 7.55 11.20
CA PHE A 83 -19.46 6.35 12.00
C PHE A 83 -18.34 6.63 12.98
N ASN A 84 -18.64 6.46 14.27
CA ASN A 84 -17.74 6.63 15.40
C ASN A 84 -16.96 7.97 15.40
N ARG A 85 -17.52 9.02 14.77
CA ARG A 85 -16.84 10.31 14.51
C ARG A 85 -15.48 10.15 13.82
N LEU A 86 -15.30 9.06 13.07
CA LEU A 86 -14.02 8.60 12.54
C LEU A 86 -13.99 8.67 11.01
N PHE A 87 -15.07 8.23 10.38
CA PHE A 87 -15.24 8.19 8.92
C PHE A 87 -16.71 8.44 8.56
N ALA A 88 -16.99 8.65 7.27
CA ALA A 88 -18.34 8.97 6.80
C ALA A 88 -18.72 8.17 5.56
N LYS A 89 -20.03 7.93 5.38
CA LYS A 89 -20.62 7.48 4.12
C LYS A 89 -21.61 8.53 3.65
N THR A 90 -21.52 8.86 2.37
CA THR A 90 -22.40 9.81 1.69
C THR A 90 -23.09 9.17 0.50
N HIS A 91 -24.35 9.51 0.29
CA HIS A 91 -25.13 9.14 -0.89
C HIS A 91 -25.54 10.38 -1.66
N SER A 92 -25.51 10.30 -3.00
CA SER A 92 -25.91 11.40 -3.88
C SER A 92 -25.18 12.71 -3.55
N ILE A 93 -23.85 12.65 -3.47
CA ILE A 93 -22.97 13.78 -3.16
C ILE A 93 -22.35 14.34 -4.44
N ILE A 94 -22.18 15.66 -4.51
CA ILE A 94 -21.44 16.31 -5.59
C ILE A 94 -20.10 16.81 -5.05
N LEU A 95 -19.02 16.44 -5.74
CA LEU A 95 -17.71 17.05 -5.58
C LEU A 95 -17.47 18.09 -6.66
N GLN A 96 -17.31 19.34 -6.24
CA GLN A 96 -16.96 20.46 -7.10
C GLN A 96 -15.45 20.65 -7.07
N THR A 97 -14.73 19.87 -7.88
CA THR A 97 -13.26 19.84 -7.84
C THR A 97 -12.59 21.17 -8.17
N LYS A 98 -13.31 22.14 -8.76
CA LYS A 98 -12.81 23.51 -8.92
C LYS A 98 -12.45 24.21 -7.60
N PHE A 99 -13.03 23.78 -6.48
CA PHE A 99 -12.77 24.29 -5.12
C PHE A 99 -11.67 23.50 -4.38
N THR A 100 -10.80 22.82 -5.12
CA THR A 100 -9.57 22.22 -4.58
C THR A 100 -8.38 23.08 -4.99
N LYS A 101 -7.62 23.57 -4.02
CA LYS A 101 -6.38 24.31 -4.24
C LYS A 101 -5.17 23.43 -3.96
N GLY A 102 -4.27 23.30 -4.93
CA GLY A 102 -2.99 22.61 -4.77
C GLY A 102 -2.03 22.99 -5.88
N LYS A 103 -0.73 22.78 -5.66
CA LYS A 103 0.31 23.09 -6.66
C LYS A 103 0.53 21.95 -7.65
N ARG A 104 0.09 20.74 -7.31
CA ARG A 104 0.32 19.50 -8.05
C ARG A 104 -0.98 18.79 -8.34
N LYS A 105 -0.97 17.96 -9.38
CA LYS A 105 -2.10 17.07 -9.68
C LYS A 105 -1.99 15.76 -8.90
N GLY A 106 -0.77 15.40 -8.48
CA GLY A 106 -0.45 14.08 -7.97
C GLY A 106 -0.22 13.08 -9.09
N GLY A 107 0.60 12.08 -8.83
CA GLY A 107 0.94 11.04 -9.82
C GLY A 107 1.97 11.48 -10.85
N GLU A 108 2.59 12.65 -10.69
CA GLU A 108 3.79 13.04 -11.45
C GLU A 108 4.91 12.02 -11.21
N ASN A 109 5.75 11.79 -12.23
CA ASN A 109 6.91 10.90 -12.04
C ASN A 109 7.93 11.56 -11.11
N LEU A 110 8.56 10.75 -10.27
CA LEU A 110 9.51 11.22 -9.25
C LEU A 110 10.61 12.15 -9.80
N ASN A 111 11.14 11.85 -10.98
CA ASN A 111 12.16 12.65 -11.66
C ASN A 111 11.68 14.06 -12.08
N GLN A 112 10.37 14.28 -12.19
CA GLN A 112 9.77 15.57 -12.57
C GLN A 112 9.55 16.48 -11.37
N VAL A 113 9.62 15.94 -10.15
CA VAL A 113 9.22 16.63 -8.92
C VAL A 113 10.30 16.60 -7.83
N LEU A 114 11.55 16.28 -8.18
CA LEU A 114 12.67 16.33 -7.23
C LEU A 114 12.74 17.70 -6.52
N ASN A 115 13.04 17.66 -5.22
CA ASN A 115 13.03 18.82 -4.32
C ASN A 115 11.66 19.49 -4.11
N GLN A 116 10.55 18.82 -4.46
CA GLN A 116 9.21 19.29 -4.12
C GLN A 116 9.02 19.40 -2.60
N ASN A 117 8.38 20.49 -2.17
CA ASN A 117 8.01 20.69 -0.78
C ASN A 117 6.85 19.77 -0.38
N GLU A 118 6.83 19.33 0.88
CA GLU A 118 5.77 18.45 1.38
C GLU A 118 4.37 19.04 1.30
N ASN A 119 4.24 20.33 1.59
CA ASN A 119 2.94 21.02 1.50
C ASN A 119 2.38 21.05 0.07
N ASP A 120 3.22 20.85 -0.96
CA ASP A 120 2.77 20.81 -2.35
C ASP A 120 2.15 19.45 -2.71
N GLU A 121 2.24 18.45 -1.82
CA GLU A 121 1.65 17.11 -1.95
C GLU A 121 0.24 17.00 -1.37
N TYR A 122 -0.35 18.08 -0.87
CA TYR A 122 -1.69 18.10 -0.30
C TYR A 122 -2.58 19.18 -0.91
N PHE A 123 -3.88 18.89 -1.01
CA PHE A 123 -4.88 19.87 -1.40
C PHE A 123 -5.45 20.61 -0.18
N GLN A 124 -5.77 21.88 -0.39
CA GLN A 124 -6.65 22.66 0.47
C GLN A 124 -8.05 22.67 -0.15
N PHE A 125 -9.07 22.46 0.68
CA PHE A 125 -10.45 22.41 0.25
C PHE A 125 -11.17 23.69 0.65
N GLU A 126 -11.89 24.28 -0.30
CA GLU A 126 -12.64 25.51 -0.08
C GLU A 126 -14.14 25.23 0.06
N LYS A 127 -14.88 26.27 0.45
CA LYS A 127 -16.34 26.23 0.48
C LYS A 127 -16.90 25.82 -0.88
N GLU A 128 -17.97 25.03 -0.84
CA GLU A 128 -18.63 24.42 -2.01
C GLU A 128 -17.93 23.20 -2.61
N PHE A 129 -16.75 22.78 -2.11
CA PHE A 129 -16.12 21.54 -2.56
C PHE A 129 -17.05 20.32 -2.42
N ILE A 130 -17.72 20.21 -1.27
CA ILE A 130 -18.75 19.20 -1.02
C ILE A 130 -20.14 19.85 -1.09
N GLN A 131 -21.02 19.22 -1.87
CA GLN A 131 -22.42 19.57 -1.91
C GLN A 131 -23.30 18.34 -1.63
N LEU A 132 -24.23 18.48 -0.69
CA LEU A 132 -25.21 17.46 -0.31
C LEU A 132 -26.62 17.85 -0.77
N SER A 133 -27.56 16.91 -0.67
CA SER A 133 -28.99 17.12 -0.97
C SER A 133 -29.72 18.03 0.03
N CYS A 134 -29.07 18.40 1.12
CA CYS A 134 -29.61 19.12 2.27
C CYS A 134 -28.75 20.33 2.59
N ASN A 135 -29.34 21.31 3.26
CA ASN A 135 -28.58 22.37 3.92
C ASN A 135 -28.31 21.95 5.37
N ILE A 136 -27.04 21.84 5.75
CA ILE A 136 -26.61 21.43 7.09
C ILE A 136 -25.36 22.20 7.52
N SER A 137 -25.30 22.53 8.81
CA SER A 137 -24.08 23.00 9.47
C SER A 137 -23.56 21.91 10.40
N LEU A 138 -22.30 21.54 10.24
CA LEU A 138 -21.64 20.50 11.04
C LEU A 138 -20.73 21.15 12.10
N PRO A 139 -20.70 20.65 13.35
CA PRO A 139 -19.73 21.09 14.34
C PRO A 139 -18.29 20.91 13.85
N ASN A 140 -17.41 21.87 14.15
CA ASN A 140 -15.99 21.82 13.76
C ASN A 140 -15.28 20.54 14.27
N ASP A 141 -15.70 20.03 15.41
CA ASP A 141 -15.13 18.86 16.05
C ASP A 141 -15.79 17.54 15.59
N ILE A 142 -16.72 17.54 14.63
CA ILE A 142 -17.47 16.34 14.23
C ILE A 142 -16.58 15.15 13.85
N PHE A 143 -15.40 15.44 13.27
CA PHE A 143 -14.30 14.49 13.06
C PHE A 143 -13.02 14.96 13.81
N PRO A 144 -12.85 14.62 15.10
CA PRO A 144 -11.74 15.12 15.89
C PRO A 144 -10.39 14.56 15.39
N ASN A 145 -9.39 15.44 15.24
CA ASN A 145 -8.03 15.10 14.78
C ASN A 145 -8.00 14.33 13.44
N SER A 146 -8.86 14.71 12.50
CA SER A 146 -9.00 14.06 11.19
C SER A 146 -8.93 15.07 10.05
N HIS A 147 -8.39 14.64 8.91
CA HIS A 147 -8.44 15.39 7.66
C HIS A 147 -9.87 15.71 7.21
N LEU A 148 -10.84 14.88 7.62
CA LEU A 148 -12.26 15.08 7.32
C LEU A 148 -12.84 16.33 7.98
N SER A 149 -12.28 16.81 9.10
CA SER A 149 -12.78 18.05 9.76
C SER A 149 -12.72 19.25 8.80
N ASN A 150 -11.59 19.43 8.10
CA ASN A 150 -11.42 20.52 7.13
C ASN A 150 -12.24 20.33 5.85
N ILE A 151 -12.50 19.09 5.46
CA ILE A 151 -13.27 18.78 4.25
C ILE A 151 -14.77 19.01 4.49
N PHE A 152 -15.27 18.63 5.66
CA PHE A 152 -16.68 18.72 6.03
C PHE A 152 -17.05 20.03 6.74
N SER A 153 -16.10 20.93 7.04
CA SER A 153 -16.39 22.24 7.64
C SER A 153 -17.16 23.19 6.72
N PHE A 154 -17.16 22.93 5.41
CA PHE A 154 -17.78 23.83 4.42
C PHE A 154 -18.77 23.12 3.49
N VAL A 155 -19.52 22.15 4.03
CA VAL A 155 -20.61 21.48 3.31
C VAL A 155 -21.66 22.50 2.88
N THR A 156 -22.13 22.38 1.65
CA THR A 156 -23.20 23.20 1.08
C THR A 156 -24.31 22.32 0.50
N SER A 157 -25.48 22.90 0.21
CA SER A 157 -26.52 22.20 -0.56
C SER A 157 -26.34 22.45 -2.05
N TYR A 158 -26.50 21.43 -2.90
CA TYR A 158 -26.60 21.66 -4.34
C TYR A 158 -28.03 22.11 -4.74
N HIS A 159 -28.11 22.95 -5.77
CA HIS A 159 -29.37 23.47 -6.30
C HIS A 159 -29.69 22.99 -7.72
N THR A 160 -28.67 22.57 -8.49
CA THR A 160 -28.80 22.11 -9.88
C THR A 160 -28.02 20.81 -10.11
N LEU A 161 -28.58 19.92 -10.95
CA LEU A 161 -27.99 18.62 -11.31
C LEU A 161 -27.57 18.57 -12.78
N GLU A 162 -27.08 19.68 -13.32
CA GLU A 162 -26.72 19.80 -14.74
C GLU A 162 -25.21 19.68 -14.96
N ASN A 163 -24.80 19.09 -16.09
CA ASN A 163 -23.41 18.93 -16.51
C ASN A 163 -22.51 18.18 -15.50
N LEU A 164 -23.06 17.14 -14.87
CA LEU A 164 -22.34 16.32 -13.89
C LEU A 164 -21.71 15.09 -14.53
N VAL A 165 -20.47 14.78 -14.13
CA VAL A 165 -19.90 13.45 -14.35
C VAL A 165 -20.50 12.52 -13.29
N VAL A 166 -21.21 11.49 -13.72
CA VAL A 166 -21.89 10.55 -12.81
C VAL A 166 -21.03 9.31 -12.56
N ILE A 167 -20.75 9.02 -11.30
CA ILE A 167 -20.09 7.81 -10.83
C ILE A 167 -21.10 6.98 -10.04
N ASN A 168 -21.50 5.84 -10.60
CA ASN A 168 -22.49 4.94 -10.01
C ASN A 168 -21.85 3.91 -9.08
N GLU A 169 -20.58 3.60 -9.29
CA GLU A 169 -19.85 2.62 -8.50
C GLU A 169 -19.43 3.20 -7.15
N THR A 170 -19.49 2.37 -6.11
CA THR A 170 -18.99 2.70 -4.77
C THR A 170 -17.54 3.17 -4.86
N THR A 171 -17.29 4.37 -4.34
CA THR A 171 -15.97 4.96 -4.27
C THR A 171 -15.56 5.16 -2.82
N ILE A 172 -14.32 4.81 -2.46
CA ILE A 172 -13.71 5.13 -1.17
C ILE A 172 -12.66 6.22 -1.41
N ALA A 173 -12.89 7.40 -0.84
CA ALA A 173 -11.93 8.49 -0.82
C ALA A 173 -10.91 8.29 0.32
N VAL A 174 -9.63 8.41 -0.02
CA VAL A 174 -8.50 8.17 0.88
C VAL A 174 -7.56 9.36 0.81
N ASN A 175 -7.20 9.90 1.97
CA ASN A 175 -6.10 10.86 2.08
C ASN A 175 -4.88 10.14 2.67
N ARG A 176 -3.91 9.79 1.83
CA ARG A 176 -2.74 9.01 2.24
C ARG A 176 -1.81 9.86 3.10
N TYR A 177 -1.19 9.24 4.08
CA TYR A 177 -0.14 9.89 4.89
C TYR A 177 1.24 9.82 4.21
N ASP A 178 1.53 8.67 3.60
CA ASP A 178 2.75 8.41 2.82
C ASP A 178 2.39 7.43 1.69
N TYR A 179 3.09 7.53 0.56
CA TYR A 179 2.81 6.81 -0.69
C TYR A 179 3.95 5.89 -1.15
N VAL A 180 5.09 5.91 -0.46
CA VAL A 180 6.29 5.09 -0.76
C VAL A 180 6.79 4.29 0.44
N ASN A 181 6.27 4.56 1.64
CA ASN A 181 6.50 3.75 2.82
C ASN A 181 5.46 2.63 2.94
N PHE A 182 5.94 1.37 2.88
CA PHE A 182 5.07 0.19 2.90
C PHE A 182 4.27 0.04 4.20
N TYR A 183 4.80 0.49 5.34
CA TYR A 183 4.07 0.51 6.62
C TYR A 183 2.79 1.36 6.50
N HIS A 184 2.91 2.61 6.09
CA HIS A 184 1.76 3.51 5.97
C HIS A 184 0.79 3.03 4.89
N THR A 185 1.32 2.57 3.76
CA THR A 185 0.47 2.06 2.68
C THR A 185 -0.33 0.83 3.10
N ILE A 186 0.26 -0.15 3.79
CA ILE A 186 -0.48 -1.35 4.18
C ILE A 186 -1.53 -1.07 5.26
N THR A 187 -1.25 -0.13 6.18
CA THR A 187 -2.25 0.30 7.17
C THR A 187 -3.46 0.97 6.52
N ASP A 188 -3.27 1.77 5.46
CA ASP A 188 -4.37 2.38 4.71
C ASP A 188 -5.15 1.32 3.89
N LEU A 189 -4.44 0.42 3.19
CA LEU A 189 -5.05 -0.66 2.42
C LEU A 189 -5.92 -1.57 3.30
N TYR A 190 -5.44 -1.91 4.50
CA TYR A 190 -6.19 -2.69 5.46
C TYR A 190 -7.46 -1.96 5.93
N THR A 191 -7.35 -0.66 6.25
CA THR A 191 -8.52 0.16 6.63
C THR A 191 -9.56 0.19 5.51
N VAL A 192 -9.15 0.36 4.26
CA VAL A 192 -10.06 0.37 3.11
C VAL A 192 -10.68 -1.01 2.87
N TYR A 193 -9.91 -2.09 3.06
CA TYR A 193 -10.45 -3.44 3.03
C TYR A 193 -11.52 -3.65 4.12
N LEU A 194 -11.28 -3.18 5.35
CA LEU A 194 -12.27 -3.21 6.42
C LEU A 194 -13.53 -2.42 6.08
N LEU A 195 -13.41 -1.25 5.46
CA LEU A 195 -14.58 -0.49 4.99
C LEU A 195 -15.38 -1.28 3.96
N CYS A 196 -14.72 -1.98 3.03
CA CYS A 196 -15.40 -2.88 2.09
C CYS A 196 -16.16 -3.98 2.83
N ARG A 197 -15.55 -4.63 3.84
CA ARG A 197 -16.20 -5.65 4.66
C ARG A 197 -17.39 -5.08 5.44
N PHE A 198 -17.18 -3.97 6.14
CA PHE A 198 -18.18 -3.28 6.94
C PHE A 198 -19.43 -2.92 6.13
N PHE A 199 -19.26 -2.42 4.91
CA PHE A 199 -20.36 -2.07 4.02
C PHE A 199 -20.78 -3.20 3.05
N ARG A 200 -20.21 -4.41 3.21
CA ARG A 200 -20.47 -5.59 2.37
C ARG A 200 -20.26 -5.35 0.86
N HIS A 201 -19.28 -4.53 0.51
CA HIS A 201 -18.85 -4.34 -0.88
C HIS A 201 -17.74 -5.33 -1.24
N ASN A 202 -17.81 -5.86 -2.47
CA ASN A 202 -16.70 -6.59 -3.04
C ASN A 202 -15.55 -5.61 -3.38
N PRO A 203 -14.33 -5.79 -2.83
CA PRO A 203 -13.20 -4.92 -3.17
C PRO A 203 -12.97 -4.75 -4.68
N ALA A 204 -13.22 -5.78 -5.48
CA ALA A 204 -13.05 -5.76 -6.93
C ALA A 204 -14.04 -4.86 -7.70
N SER A 205 -15.11 -4.38 -7.05
CA SER A 205 -16.06 -3.41 -7.61
C SER A 205 -15.89 -2.00 -7.03
N VAL A 206 -15.02 -1.82 -6.03
CA VAL A 206 -14.84 -0.54 -5.34
C VAL A 206 -13.73 0.28 -6.00
N ARG A 207 -14.02 1.55 -6.30
CA ARG A 207 -13.04 2.52 -6.80
C ARG A 207 -12.38 3.26 -5.63
N ILE A 208 -11.13 3.63 -5.79
CA ILE A 208 -10.39 4.46 -4.83
C ILE A 208 -10.21 5.86 -5.39
N LEU A 209 -10.45 6.88 -4.57
CA LEU A 209 -10.16 8.27 -4.90
C LEU A 209 -9.08 8.80 -3.96
N PHE A 210 -7.88 9.06 -4.47
CA PHE A 210 -6.85 9.76 -3.69
C PHE A 210 -7.18 11.25 -3.59
N LEU A 211 -7.27 11.73 -2.35
CA LEU A 211 -7.49 13.11 -1.96
C LEU A 211 -6.18 13.88 -1.74
N ASP A 212 -5.04 13.21 -1.82
CA ASP A 212 -3.71 13.82 -1.81
C ASP A 212 -3.22 14.13 -3.23
N SER A 213 -2.14 14.90 -3.31
CA SER A 213 -1.39 15.18 -4.54
C SER A 213 0.03 14.64 -4.48
N HIS A 214 0.24 13.52 -3.76
CA HIS A 214 1.53 12.86 -3.76
C HIS A 214 1.95 12.44 -5.18
N PRO A 215 3.25 12.41 -5.48
CA PRO A 215 3.78 11.83 -6.71
C PRO A 215 3.35 10.38 -6.94
N LYS A 216 3.71 9.84 -8.11
CA LYS A 216 3.55 8.41 -8.39
C LYS A 216 4.53 7.60 -7.55
N GLY A 217 4.02 6.67 -6.76
CA GLY A 217 4.80 5.71 -5.98
C GLY A 217 4.81 4.31 -6.62
N ASN A 218 5.81 3.50 -6.29
CA ASN A 218 5.83 2.07 -6.66
C ASN A 218 4.72 1.26 -5.94
N LEU A 219 4.18 1.78 -4.84
CA LEU A 219 3.11 1.17 -4.08
C LEU A 219 1.70 1.52 -4.59
N ASP A 220 1.56 2.45 -5.55
CA ASP A 220 0.27 2.76 -6.19
C ASP A 220 -0.39 1.51 -6.80
N LEU A 221 0.44 0.57 -7.33
CA LEU A 221 -0.01 -0.70 -7.91
C LEU A 221 -0.88 -1.52 -6.94
N LEU A 222 -0.58 -1.48 -5.63
CA LEU A 222 -1.34 -2.23 -4.64
C LEU A 222 -2.83 -1.85 -4.65
N TRP A 223 -3.14 -0.57 -4.86
CA TRP A 223 -4.51 -0.08 -4.88
C TRP A 223 -5.30 -0.62 -6.06
N SER A 224 -4.72 -0.63 -7.26
CA SER A 224 -5.37 -1.23 -8.45
C SER A 224 -5.36 -2.76 -8.45
N GLN A 225 -4.46 -3.40 -7.68
CA GLN A 225 -4.41 -4.85 -7.59
C GLN A 225 -5.45 -5.39 -6.60
N LEU A 226 -5.69 -4.66 -5.51
CA LEU A 226 -6.60 -5.07 -4.43
C LEU A 226 -8.04 -4.59 -4.63
N PHE A 227 -8.23 -3.49 -5.36
CA PHE A 227 -9.53 -2.86 -5.64
C PHE A 227 -9.78 -2.72 -7.15
N HIS A 228 -10.95 -2.23 -7.56
CA HIS A 228 -11.30 -2.09 -8.98
C HIS A 228 -10.33 -1.18 -9.74
N SER A 229 -10.06 0.00 -9.19
CA SER A 229 -9.21 1.04 -9.79
C SER A 229 -8.91 2.12 -8.75
N TYR A 230 -7.95 3.00 -9.04
CA TYR A 230 -7.78 4.25 -8.30
C TYR A 230 -7.75 5.44 -9.27
N ASN A 231 -8.29 6.57 -8.81
CA ASN A 231 -8.20 7.88 -9.45
C ASN A 231 -7.56 8.88 -8.49
N ARG A 232 -7.00 9.96 -9.02
CA ARG A 232 -6.46 11.07 -8.21
C ARG A 232 -7.29 12.31 -8.45
N LEU A 233 -7.66 12.99 -7.38
CA LEU A 233 -8.51 14.17 -7.41
C LEU A 233 -7.97 15.26 -8.37
N GLY A 234 -6.65 15.47 -8.40
CA GLY A 234 -6.03 16.48 -9.26
C GLY A 234 -6.15 16.24 -10.76
N TYR A 235 -6.44 15.02 -11.23
CA TYR A 235 -6.75 14.76 -12.65
C TYR A 235 -8.23 14.96 -12.99
N LEU A 236 -9.09 15.08 -11.98
CA LEU A 236 -10.50 15.34 -12.16
C LEU A 236 -10.81 16.85 -12.19
N HIS A 237 -9.82 17.69 -11.86
CA HIS A 237 -9.97 19.14 -11.84
C HIS A 237 -9.86 19.78 -13.25
N PRO A 238 -10.77 20.70 -13.65
CA PRO A 238 -12.03 21.06 -13.00
C PRO A 238 -13.20 20.23 -13.55
N SER A 239 -13.94 19.57 -12.66
CA SER A 239 -15.18 18.82 -12.93
C SER A 239 -16.14 18.93 -11.75
N SER A 240 -17.44 18.87 -12.06
CA SER A 240 -18.53 18.64 -11.10
C SER A 240 -18.92 17.17 -11.17
N ILE A 241 -18.72 16.42 -10.09
CA ILE A 241 -18.81 14.96 -10.11
C ILE A 241 -19.85 14.51 -9.10
N PHE A 242 -20.87 13.82 -9.58
CA PHE A 242 -21.88 13.18 -8.76
C PHE A 242 -21.46 11.76 -8.41
N TYR A 243 -21.34 11.46 -7.12
CA TYR A 243 -21.14 10.11 -6.62
C TYR A 243 -22.44 9.59 -6.03
N LYS A 244 -22.93 8.46 -6.55
CA LYS A 244 -24.06 7.75 -5.97
C LYS A 244 -23.76 7.30 -4.54
N GLU A 245 -22.55 6.78 -4.32
CA GLU A 245 -22.04 6.41 -3.00
C GLU A 245 -20.55 6.74 -2.90
N LEU A 246 -20.21 7.54 -1.87
CA LEU A 246 -18.84 7.91 -1.55
C LEU A 246 -18.59 7.70 -0.06
N ILE A 247 -17.62 6.86 0.25
CA ILE A 247 -17.15 6.58 1.60
C ILE A 247 -15.86 7.36 1.82
N TRP A 248 -15.76 8.07 2.93
CA TRP A 248 -14.62 8.91 3.29
C TRP A 248 -13.79 8.19 4.33
N SER A 249 -12.61 7.70 3.98
CA SER A 249 -11.82 6.85 4.90
C SER A 249 -11.34 7.63 6.14
N PRO A 250 -11.09 6.94 7.26
CA PRO A 250 -10.42 7.58 8.38
C PRO A 250 -8.95 7.87 8.08
N PRO A 251 -8.28 8.72 8.89
CA PRO A 251 -6.86 8.97 8.75
C PRO A 251 -6.03 7.71 9.08
N GLN A 252 -4.90 7.54 8.39
CA GLN A 252 -4.00 6.37 8.51
C GLN A 252 -3.68 5.99 9.97
N ALA A 253 -3.41 6.97 10.83
CA ALA A 253 -3.06 6.75 12.24
C ALA A 253 -4.19 6.10 13.09
N LYS A 254 -5.39 5.98 12.53
CA LYS A 254 -6.54 5.29 13.14
C LYS A 254 -6.74 3.87 12.59
N SER A 255 -5.86 3.42 11.68
CA SER A 255 -5.86 2.03 11.23
C SER A 255 -5.57 1.08 12.39
N GLU A 256 -6.22 -0.09 12.39
CA GLU A 256 -6.00 -1.12 13.42
C GLU A 256 -4.61 -1.74 13.34
N LEU A 257 -3.92 -1.60 12.21
CA LEU A 257 -2.55 -2.05 12.05
C LEU A 257 -1.52 -0.99 12.49
N ASP A 258 -1.96 0.22 12.85
CA ASP A 258 -1.04 1.27 13.28
C ASP A 258 -0.45 0.98 14.67
N ILE A 259 0.83 1.31 14.87
CA ILE A 259 1.56 1.13 16.12
C ILE A 259 0.86 1.80 17.31
N LYS A 260 0.17 2.92 17.10
CA LYS A 260 -0.52 3.64 18.18
C LYS A 260 -1.66 2.82 18.78
N GLN A 261 -2.16 1.81 18.07
CA GLN A 261 -3.18 0.90 18.59
C GLN A 261 -2.63 -0.13 19.59
N SER A 262 -1.30 -0.30 19.67
CA SER A 262 -0.64 -1.23 20.61
C SER A 262 -1.20 -2.67 20.57
N ARG A 263 -1.63 -3.16 19.41
CA ARG A 263 -2.32 -4.45 19.29
C ARG A 263 -1.36 -5.63 19.46
N LYS A 264 -1.70 -6.58 20.32
CA LYS A 264 -0.94 -7.84 20.49
C LYS A 264 -1.53 -9.04 19.77
N ILE A 265 -2.73 -8.88 19.20
CA ILE A 265 -3.45 -9.93 18.48
C ILE A 265 -3.95 -9.37 17.15
N ALA A 266 -4.22 -10.28 16.22
CA ALA A 266 -4.81 -9.95 14.93
C ALA A 266 -6.14 -9.18 15.11
N PRO A 267 -6.31 -8.01 14.46
CA PRO A 267 -7.61 -7.36 14.39
C PRO A 267 -8.59 -8.14 13.49
N SER A 268 -9.89 -7.84 13.60
CA SER A 268 -10.95 -8.51 12.83
C SER A 268 -10.67 -8.46 11.34
N TYR A 269 -10.83 -9.58 10.63
CA TYR A 269 -10.55 -9.70 9.19
C TYR A 269 -9.09 -9.52 8.76
N PHE A 270 -8.11 -9.51 9.68
CA PHE A 270 -6.70 -9.53 9.29
C PHE A 270 -6.33 -10.76 8.47
N SER A 271 -6.79 -11.96 8.87
CA SER A 271 -6.51 -13.20 8.12
C SER A 271 -7.12 -13.17 6.71
N ASP A 272 -8.35 -12.67 6.56
CA ASP A 272 -8.99 -12.47 5.27
C ASP A 272 -8.24 -11.46 4.40
N PHE A 273 -7.80 -10.33 4.97
CA PHE A 273 -7.02 -9.33 4.25
C PHE A 273 -5.67 -9.90 3.80
N HIS A 274 -4.97 -10.60 4.68
CA HIS A 274 -3.73 -11.29 4.38
C HIS A 274 -3.90 -12.24 3.19
N GLN A 275 -4.92 -13.10 3.23
CA GLN A 275 -5.23 -14.05 2.14
C GLN A 275 -5.63 -13.33 0.84
N HIS A 276 -6.48 -12.30 0.92
CA HIS A 276 -6.89 -11.49 -0.23
C HIS A 276 -5.69 -10.87 -0.95
N VAL A 277 -4.72 -10.32 -0.22
CA VAL A 277 -3.50 -9.78 -0.83
C VAL A 277 -2.72 -10.88 -1.56
N LEU A 278 -2.47 -12.02 -0.92
CA LEU A 278 -1.72 -13.12 -1.53
C LEU A 278 -2.41 -13.64 -2.81
N GLU A 279 -3.72 -13.84 -2.77
CA GLU A 279 -4.52 -14.28 -3.93
C GLU A 279 -4.47 -13.28 -5.08
N LYS A 280 -4.63 -11.98 -4.79
CA LYS A 280 -4.56 -10.94 -5.82
C LYS A 280 -3.19 -10.88 -6.49
N PHE A 281 -2.12 -11.28 -5.81
CA PHE A 281 -0.79 -11.41 -6.40
C PHE A 281 -0.48 -12.79 -6.99
N ASN A 282 -1.44 -13.73 -6.97
CA ASN A 282 -1.27 -15.13 -7.36
C ASN A 282 -0.10 -15.78 -6.61
N ILE A 283 -0.04 -15.59 -5.30
CA ILE A 283 0.92 -16.23 -4.41
C ILE A 283 0.31 -17.53 -3.91
N ASP A 284 1.04 -18.62 -4.13
CA ASP A 284 0.67 -19.95 -3.68
C ASP A 284 0.81 -20.05 -2.15
N SER A 285 -0.34 -19.99 -1.45
CA SER A 285 -0.40 -20.06 0.00
C SER A 285 -0.28 -21.50 0.54
N GLU A 286 -0.26 -22.52 -0.32
CA GLU A 286 -0.13 -23.92 0.08
C GLU A 286 1.33 -24.37 0.20
N LYS A 287 2.27 -23.57 -0.29
CA LYS A 287 3.70 -23.80 -0.09
C LYS A 287 4.15 -23.40 1.31
N ASN A 288 5.08 -24.20 1.84
CA ASN A 288 5.73 -23.99 3.13
C ASN A 288 4.74 -23.76 4.30
N ILE A 289 3.60 -24.46 4.32
CA ILE A 289 2.60 -24.34 5.40
C ILE A 289 3.24 -24.69 6.75
N PHE A 290 3.88 -25.86 6.82
CA PHE A 290 4.51 -26.36 8.04
C PHE A 290 6.00 -26.10 8.02
N LEU A 291 6.55 -25.71 9.18
CA LEU A 291 7.98 -25.52 9.35
C LEU A 291 8.69 -26.86 9.20
N ASN A 292 9.66 -26.93 8.28
CA ASN A 292 10.49 -28.10 8.09
C ASN A 292 11.93 -27.80 8.53
N CYS A 293 12.33 -28.29 9.71
CA CYS A 293 13.69 -28.08 10.21
C CYS A 293 14.80 -28.82 9.42
N GLN A 294 14.44 -29.64 8.43
CA GLN A 294 15.38 -30.22 7.46
C GLN A 294 15.53 -29.38 6.20
N ASN A 295 14.72 -28.32 6.03
CA ASN A 295 14.80 -27.39 4.90
C ASN A 295 14.29 -26.01 5.33
N VAL A 296 15.15 -25.26 6.03
CA VAL A 296 14.82 -23.93 6.58
C VAL A 296 15.28 -22.83 5.62
N ASN A 297 14.35 -21.98 5.20
CA ASN A 297 14.63 -20.80 4.39
C ASN A 297 14.92 -19.59 5.27
N ILE A 298 16.15 -19.08 5.19
CA ILE A 298 16.58 -17.85 5.86
C ILE A 298 16.70 -16.76 4.81
N PHE A 299 16.03 -15.64 5.03
CA PHE A 299 16.10 -14.48 4.15
C PHE A 299 16.62 -13.25 4.89
N PHE A 300 17.70 -12.66 4.39
CA PHE A 300 18.27 -11.41 4.89
C PHE A 300 17.93 -10.25 3.95
N LEU A 301 17.06 -9.35 4.40
CA LEU A 301 16.77 -8.11 3.69
C LEU A 301 17.79 -7.03 4.04
N LEU A 302 18.51 -6.61 3.01
CA LEU A 302 19.48 -5.54 3.06
C LEU A 302 18.86 -4.25 2.55
N ARG A 303 19.61 -3.15 2.70
CA ARG A 303 19.13 -1.80 2.38
C ARG A 303 20.21 -1.04 1.64
N HIS A 304 19.92 -0.59 0.42
CA HIS A 304 20.84 0.24 -0.38
C HIS A 304 20.28 1.65 -0.59
N ASN A 305 21.09 2.50 -1.23
CA ASN A 305 20.66 3.82 -1.66
C ASN A 305 19.73 3.72 -2.88
N TYR A 306 18.62 4.43 -2.82
CA TYR A 306 17.65 4.57 -3.89
C TYR A 306 16.83 5.85 -3.70
N ILE A 307 16.36 6.41 -4.80
CA ILE A 307 15.48 7.58 -4.78
C ILE A 307 14.04 7.07 -4.77
N ALA A 308 13.36 7.20 -3.64
CA ALA A 308 11.92 6.93 -3.54
C ALA A 308 11.08 8.18 -3.25
N HIS A 309 11.70 9.25 -2.79
CA HIS A 309 10.99 10.43 -2.33
C HIS A 309 11.60 11.69 -2.93
N PRO A 310 10.82 12.66 -3.46
CA PRO A 310 11.37 13.84 -4.11
C PRO A 310 12.19 14.72 -3.17
N ARG A 311 11.86 14.69 -1.88
CA ARG A 311 12.62 15.34 -0.78
C ARG A 311 13.94 14.63 -0.42
N ASN A 312 14.31 13.54 -1.11
CA ASN A 312 15.60 12.84 -0.94
C ASN A 312 16.25 12.55 -2.31
N PRO A 313 16.68 13.59 -3.05
CA PRO A 313 17.19 13.45 -4.41
C PRO A 313 18.54 12.71 -4.49
N THR A 314 19.33 12.69 -3.41
CA THR A 314 20.59 11.94 -3.34
C THR A 314 20.34 10.44 -3.28
N GLY A 315 19.12 10.03 -2.89
CA GLY A 315 18.78 8.65 -2.61
C GLY A 315 19.57 8.07 -1.45
N ASP A 316 20.15 8.92 -0.58
CA ASP A 316 20.87 8.42 0.58
C ASP A 316 19.88 7.94 1.64
N ILE A 317 20.05 6.69 2.02
CA ILE A 317 19.12 5.97 2.86
C ILE A 317 19.85 5.62 4.16
N GLN A 318 19.26 5.97 5.30
CA GLN A 318 19.81 5.69 6.62
C GLN A 318 19.65 4.20 7.02
N ARG A 319 20.39 3.78 8.05
CA ARG A 319 20.33 2.43 8.65
C ARG A 319 20.68 1.31 7.66
N LYS A 320 21.75 1.54 6.89
CA LYS A 320 22.44 0.52 6.08
C LYS A 320 23.53 -0.12 6.95
N LEU A 321 24.01 -1.30 6.57
CA LEU A 321 25.17 -1.92 7.21
C LEU A 321 26.44 -1.46 6.49
N THR A 322 27.36 -0.81 7.20
CA THR A 322 28.60 -0.29 6.60
C THR A 322 29.58 -1.39 6.19
N ASN A 323 29.66 -2.49 6.96
CA ASN A 323 30.44 -3.70 6.68
C ASN A 323 29.60 -4.83 6.06
N GLU A 324 28.60 -4.50 5.22
CA GLU A 324 27.66 -5.45 4.59
C GLU A 324 28.36 -6.66 3.94
N ASN A 325 29.41 -6.42 3.14
CA ASN A 325 30.13 -7.49 2.43
C ASN A 325 30.77 -8.50 3.38
N GLU A 326 31.37 -8.03 4.49
CA GLU A 326 31.98 -8.88 5.50
C GLU A 326 30.92 -9.71 6.23
N ILE A 327 29.82 -9.06 6.64
CA ILE A 327 28.69 -9.73 7.30
C ILE A 327 28.13 -10.84 6.40
N LEU A 328 27.86 -10.54 5.13
CA LEU A 328 27.33 -11.52 4.18
C LEU A 328 28.30 -12.67 3.96
N HIS A 329 29.60 -12.38 3.82
CA HIS A 329 30.60 -13.42 3.64
C HIS A 329 30.64 -14.38 4.85
N GLN A 330 30.68 -13.85 6.07
CA GLN A 330 30.70 -14.67 7.28
C GLN A 330 29.42 -15.49 7.46
N LEU A 331 28.24 -14.88 7.25
CA LEU A 331 26.97 -15.59 7.34
C LEU A 331 26.87 -16.71 6.30
N LYS A 332 27.23 -16.46 5.04
CA LYS A 332 27.24 -17.50 4.00
C LYS A 332 28.17 -18.65 4.34
N MET A 333 29.42 -18.35 4.69
CA MET A 333 30.41 -19.36 5.06
C MET A 333 29.95 -20.25 6.22
N LYS A 334 29.15 -19.71 7.16
CA LYS A 334 28.65 -20.49 8.30
C LYS A 334 27.35 -21.23 7.99
N LEU A 335 26.44 -20.62 7.23
CA LEU A 335 25.11 -21.17 6.97
C LEU A 335 25.06 -22.14 5.79
N GLU A 336 25.83 -21.90 4.73
CA GLU A 336 25.87 -22.78 3.54
C GLU A 336 26.52 -24.14 3.84
N ASN A 337 27.33 -24.24 4.90
CA ASN A 337 27.87 -25.50 5.40
C ASN A 337 26.80 -26.40 6.05
N ILE A 338 25.57 -25.92 6.19
CA ILE A 338 24.47 -26.62 6.85
C ILE A 338 23.45 -27.00 5.77
N SER A 339 23.45 -28.27 5.34
CA SER A 339 22.67 -28.74 4.19
C SER A 339 21.16 -28.52 4.31
N SER A 340 20.64 -28.39 5.54
CA SER A 340 19.22 -28.13 5.81
C SER A 340 18.86 -26.65 5.88
N ILE A 341 19.79 -25.73 5.56
CA ILE A 341 19.55 -24.29 5.54
C ILE A 341 19.74 -23.73 4.14
N HIS A 342 18.72 -23.02 3.66
CA HIS A 342 18.80 -22.21 2.45
C HIS A 342 18.89 -20.74 2.83
N PHE A 343 20.10 -20.17 2.78
CA PHE A 343 20.34 -18.77 3.08
C PHE A 343 20.30 -17.91 1.80
N THR A 344 19.47 -16.89 1.79
CA THR A 344 19.36 -15.92 0.69
C THR A 344 19.30 -14.50 1.23
N PHE A 345 19.66 -13.52 0.38
CA PHE A 345 19.57 -12.11 0.71
C PHE A 345 19.18 -11.30 -0.53
N ASN A 346 18.49 -10.16 -0.34
CA ASN A 346 18.12 -9.28 -1.44
C ASN A 346 17.75 -7.86 -0.96
N PHE A 347 17.31 -7.04 -1.90
CA PHE A 347 16.89 -5.65 -1.76
C PHE A 347 15.46 -5.51 -2.30
N PHE A 348 14.49 -5.21 -1.45
CA PHE A 348 13.09 -5.15 -1.88
C PHE A 348 12.79 -3.98 -2.81
N GLU A 349 13.52 -2.86 -2.70
CA GLU A 349 13.39 -1.72 -3.60
C GLU A 349 13.68 -2.06 -5.08
N ARG A 350 14.38 -3.18 -5.35
CA ARG A 350 14.71 -3.66 -6.70
C ARG A 350 13.77 -4.75 -7.22
N LEU A 351 12.82 -5.21 -6.39
CA LEU A 351 11.97 -6.33 -6.72
C LEU A 351 10.52 -5.89 -6.93
N PRO A 352 9.80 -6.45 -7.91
CA PRO A 352 8.35 -6.26 -8.01
C PRO A 352 7.64 -6.81 -6.77
N MET A 353 6.52 -6.21 -6.36
CA MET A 353 5.76 -6.60 -5.17
C MET A 353 5.41 -8.10 -5.13
N LYS A 354 5.00 -8.70 -6.26
CA LYS A 354 4.76 -10.15 -6.36
C LYS A 354 5.97 -10.97 -5.92
N ARG A 355 7.18 -10.55 -6.31
CA ARG A 355 8.42 -11.25 -5.95
C ARG A 355 8.78 -11.05 -4.48
N GLN A 356 8.57 -9.85 -3.93
CA GLN A 356 8.72 -9.58 -2.49
C GLN A 356 7.81 -10.51 -1.67
N LEU A 357 6.52 -10.60 -2.04
CA LEU A 357 5.54 -11.49 -1.40
C LEU A 357 5.90 -12.98 -1.57
N SER A 358 6.39 -13.38 -2.75
CA SER A 358 6.81 -14.78 -2.99
C SER A 358 7.99 -15.19 -2.12
N ILE A 359 8.93 -14.28 -1.87
CA ILE A 359 10.07 -14.53 -0.99
C ILE A 359 9.56 -14.65 0.44
N ILE A 360 8.84 -13.64 0.93
CA ILE A 360 8.48 -13.59 2.35
C ILE A 360 7.53 -14.71 2.80
N THR A 361 6.63 -15.15 1.92
CA THR A 361 5.72 -16.28 2.20
C THR A 361 6.45 -17.63 2.28
N GLN A 362 7.66 -17.72 1.73
CA GLN A 362 8.50 -18.92 1.77
C GLN A 362 9.58 -18.84 2.85
N THR A 363 9.81 -17.67 3.45
CA THR A 363 10.81 -17.45 4.48
C THR A 363 10.37 -18.02 5.84
N ASP A 364 11.24 -18.79 6.48
CA ASP A 364 11.04 -19.31 7.84
C ASP A 364 11.69 -18.41 8.89
N LEU A 365 12.85 -17.85 8.57
CA LEU A 365 13.55 -16.85 9.40
C LEU A 365 13.86 -15.62 8.56
N PHE A 366 13.22 -14.51 8.89
CA PHE A 366 13.39 -13.23 8.24
C PHE A 366 14.31 -12.34 9.07
N LEU A 367 15.41 -11.89 8.49
CA LEU A 367 16.40 -11.00 9.11
C LEU A 367 16.46 -9.68 8.35
N GLY A 368 16.59 -8.55 9.05
CA GLY A 368 16.88 -7.28 8.37
C GLY A 368 17.07 -6.10 9.33
N MET A 369 17.66 -5.02 8.83
CA MET A 369 17.83 -3.78 9.58
C MET A 369 16.50 -3.07 9.85
N HIS A 370 16.41 -2.38 10.98
CA HIS A 370 15.27 -1.55 11.35
C HIS A 370 14.91 -0.58 10.21
N GLY A 371 13.69 -0.70 9.69
CA GLY A 371 13.19 0.11 8.59
C GLY A 371 13.57 -0.38 7.19
N ALA A 372 14.22 -1.55 7.02
CA ALA A 372 14.58 -2.09 5.70
C ALA A 372 13.37 -2.61 4.89
N GLY A 373 12.17 -2.61 5.47
CA GLY A 373 10.97 -3.20 4.89
C GLY A 373 10.39 -4.35 5.72
N LEU A 374 10.69 -4.40 7.02
CA LEU A 374 10.27 -5.51 7.91
C LEU A 374 8.75 -5.64 8.08
N THR A 375 7.96 -4.64 7.67
CA THR A 375 6.48 -4.73 7.54
C THR A 375 6.01 -5.94 6.74
N HIS A 376 6.84 -6.47 5.84
CA HIS A 376 6.55 -7.73 5.13
C HIS A 376 6.29 -8.92 6.07
N VAL A 377 6.66 -8.83 7.35
CA VAL A 377 6.31 -9.81 8.39
C VAL A 377 4.81 -10.12 8.45
N LEU A 378 3.93 -9.19 8.04
CA LEU A 378 2.49 -9.41 7.95
C LEU A 378 2.09 -10.51 6.94
N PHE A 379 2.99 -10.87 6.02
CA PHE A 379 2.77 -11.86 4.96
C PHE A 379 3.63 -13.13 5.12
N MET A 380 4.35 -13.26 6.24
CA MET A 380 5.01 -14.52 6.59
C MET A 380 3.98 -15.57 6.98
N LYS A 381 4.37 -16.85 6.91
CA LYS A 381 3.61 -17.92 7.57
C LYS A 381 3.69 -17.74 9.09
N SER A 382 2.60 -17.99 9.81
CA SER A 382 2.63 -17.96 11.28
C SER A 382 3.59 -18.98 11.87
N ASN A 383 3.99 -18.78 13.13
CA ASN A 383 5.00 -19.55 13.86
C ASN A 383 6.41 -19.52 13.22
N ARG A 384 6.67 -18.54 12.35
CA ARG A 384 8.00 -18.24 11.81
C ARG A 384 8.68 -17.17 12.64
N THR A 385 9.89 -16.78 12.25
CA THR A 385 10.74 -15.90 13.06
C THR A 385 11.12 -14.62 12.31
N LEU A 386 10.96 -13.47 12.95
CA LEU A 386 11.55 -12.19 12.53
C LEU A 386 12.68 -11.81 13.50
N ILE A 387 13.86 -11.52 12.95
CA ILE A 387 14.97 -10.89 13.66
C ILE A 387 15.14 -9.48 13.11
N GLU A 388 14.84 -8.48 13.94
CA GLU A 388 15.12 -7.07 13.67
C GLU A 388 16.53 -6.73 14.16
N LEU A 389 17.40 -6.31 13.24
CA LEU A 389 18.67 -5.69 13.59
C LEU A 389 18.45 -4.21 13.87
N ALA A 390 18.86 -3.73 15.04
CA ALA A 390 18.69 -2.33 15.44
C ALA A 390 19.97 -1.79 16.09
N THR A 391 20.22 -0.50 15.94
CA THR A 391 21.22 0.19 16.78
C THR A 391 20.56 0.65 18.08
N ALA A 392 21.36 1.01 19.09
CA ALA A 392 20.86 1.45 20.40
C ALA A 392 19.83 2.60 20.32
N ALA A 393 19.91 3.44 19.28
CA ALA A 393 18.95 4.53 19.05
C ALA A 393 17.51 4.05 18.76
N TRP A 394 17.35 2.85 18.20
CA TRP A 394 16.06 2.32 17.74
C TRP A 394 15.52 1.18 18.63
N GLN A 395 16.19 0.89 19.75
CA GLN A 395 15.87 -0.25 20.61
C GLN A 395 14.47 -0.21 21.24
N LYS A 396 13.87 0.99 21.34
CA LYS A 396 12.56 1.23 21.97
C LYS A 396 11.39 1.23 20.98
N GLU A 397 11.66 1.21 19.67
CA GLU A 397 10.59 1.17 18.67
C GLU A 397 9.89 -0.19 18.69
N THR A 398 8.56 -0.23 18.54
CA THR A 398 7.80 -1.50 18.61
C THR A 398 7.02 -1.81 17.34
N HIS A 399 7.22 -1.06 16.25
CA HIS A 399 6.51 -1.20 14.98
C HIS A 399 6.47 -2.64 14.48
N PHE A 400 7.64 -3.28 14.37
CA PHE A 400 7.75 -4.62 13.80
C PHE A 400 7.41 -5.72 14.79
N GLU A 401 7.62 -5.50 16.09
CA GLU A 401 7.16 -6.39 17.17
C GLU A 401 5.62 -6.49 17.18
N GLN A 402 4.93 -5.36 17.02
CA GLN A 402 3.49 -5.31 16.91
C GLN A 402 3.00 -6.07 15.67
N MET A 403 3.57 -5.80 14.49
CA MET A 403 3.18 -6.47 13.26
C MET A 403 3.48 -7.98 13.28
N ALA A 404 4.59 -8.38 13.90
CA ALA A 404 4.90 -9.78 14.14
C ALA A 404 3.85 -10.44 15.04
N SER A 405 3.42 -9.78 16.12
CA SER A 405 2.39 -10.28 17.02
C SER A 405 1.04 -10.46 16.31
N ILE A 406 0.64 -9.49 15.47
CA ILE A 406 -0.58 -9.55 14.66
C ILE A 406 -0.60 -10.80 13.75
N ASN A 407 0.54 -11.17 13.16
CA ASN A 407 0.64 -12.34 12.29
C ASN A 407 1.16 -13.62 13.00
N ASN A 408 1.20 -13.62 14.34
CA ASN A 408 1.72 -14.71 15.16
C ASN A 408 3.13 -15.18 14.72
N ILE A 409 4.06 -14.23 14.67
CA ILE A 409 5.48 -14.42 14.33
C ILE A 409 6.33 -14.23 15.59
N ASN A 410 7.30 -15.12 15.79
CA ASN A 410 8.28 -15.01 16.86
C ASN A 410 9.21 -13.82 16.56
N TYR A 411 9.17 -12.81 17.41
CA TYR A 411 9.91 -11.58 17.22
C TYR A 411 11.15 -11.52 18.12
N TYR A 412 12.29 -11.16 17.55
CA TYR A 412 13.52 -10.91 18.30
C TYR A 412 14.22 -9.65 17.81
N ARG A 413 14.75 -8.86 18.73
CA ARG A 413 15.63 -7.73 18.43
C ARG A 413 17.08 -8.10 18.70
N CYS A 414 17.94 -7.85 17.71
CA CYS A 414 19.39 -7.92 17.85
C CYS A 414 19.95 -6.50 17.85
N ILE A 415 20.58 -6.11 18.96
CA ILE A 415 21.28 -4.81 19.02
C ILE A 415 22.66 -4.98 18.42
N ILE A 416 22.98 -4.15 17.44
CA ILE A 416 24.27 -4.14 16.75
C ILE A 416 24.95 -2.77 16.87
N LEU A 417 26.28 -2.80 16.79
CA LEU A 417 27.10 -1.63 16.53
C LEU A 417 27.43 -1.65 15.04
N ASP A 418 26.95 -0.68 14.26
CA ASP A 418 27.20 -0.62 12.82
C ASP A 418 28.68 -0.24 12.56
N GLY A 419 29.34 -0.98 11.66
CA GLY A 419 30.73 -0.76 11.27
C GLY A 419 31.79 -1.30 12.24
N ASP A 420 31.38 -1.92 13.34
CA ASP A 420 32.28 -2.56 14.29
C ASP A 420 32.76 -3.93 13.75
N SER A 421 33.96 -4.36 14.13
CA SER A 421 34.50 -5.66 13.72
C SER A 421 33.72 -6.85 14.32
N THR A 422 32.96 -6.63 15.39
CA THR A 422 32.15 -7.66 16.04
C THR A 422 30.73 -7.78 15.47
N THR A 423 30.29 -6.86 14.61
CA THR A 423 28.91 -6.81 14.08
C THR A 423 28.49 -8.13 13.45
N ALA A 424 29.33 -8.69 12.59
CA ALA A 424 29.03 -9.93 11.87
C ALA A 424 28.86 -11.12 12.83
N GLN A 425 29.75 -11.24 13.82
CA GLN A 425 29.66 -12.30 14.85
C GLN A 425 28.41 -12.12 15.74
N ASN A 426 28.06 -10.88 16.10
CA ASN A 426 26.86 -10.59 16.89
C ASN A 426 25.58 -10.97 16.15
N ILE A 427 25.49 -10.62 14.86
CA ILE A 427 24.37 -11.01 13.99
C ILE A 427 24.30 -12.54 13.90
N LEU A 428 25.42 -13.22 13.65
CA LEU A 428 25.48 -14.67 13.56
C LEU A 428 25.01 -15.34 14.86
N ASN A 429 25.49 -14.88 16.02
CA ASN A 429 25.10 -15.42 17.33
C ASN A 429 23.59 -15.25 17.57
N CYS A 430 23.04 -14.08 17.23
CA CYS A 430 21.61 -13.84 17.37
C CYS A 430 20.79 -14.74 16.43
N LEU A 431 21.21 -14.86 15.16
CA LEU A 431 20.58 -15.72 14.19
C LEU A 431 20.59 -17.18 14.66
N MET A 432 21.74 -17.72 15.06
CA MET A 432 21.88 -19.11 15.48
C MET A 432 21.06 -19.40 16.75
N LYS A 433 21.08 -18.50 17.74
CA LYS A 433 20.25 -18.62 18.95
C LYS A 433 18.77 -18.77 18.60
N ASN A 434 18.24 -17.91 17.73
CA ASN A 434 16.81 -17.91 17.39
C ASN A 434 16.46 -19.04 16.42
N LEU A 435 17.38 -19.43 15.54
CA LEU A 435 17.25 -20.64 14.72
C LEU A 435 17.11 -21.89 15.60
N PHE A 436 17.88 -21.99 16.69
CA PHE A 436 17.78 -23.11 17.64
C PHE A 436 16.51 -23.09 18.48
N GLN A 437 15.92 -21.91 18.72
CA GLN A 437 14.61 -21.80 19.36
C GLN A 437 13.51 -22.26 18.39
N MET A 438 13.57 -21.83 17.13
CA MET A 438 12.62 -22.22 16.09
C MET A 438 12.74 -23.72 15.73
N CYS A 439 13.96 -24.25 15.68
CA CYS A 439 14.28 -25.63 15.32
C CYS A 439 15.29 -26.26 16.31
N PRO A 440 14.83 -26.81 17.43
CA PRO A 440 15.71 -27.39 18.46
C PRO A 440 16.58 -28.56 17.98
N SER A 441 16.23 -29.22 16.88
CA SER A 441 17.03 -30.28 16.25
C SER A 441 18.44 -29.82 15.88
N PHE A 442 18.62 -28.55 15.55
CA PHE A 442 19.94 -28.00 15.21
C PHE A 442 20.91 -27.99 16.39
N LYS A 443 20.46 -27.83 17.65
CA LYS A 443 21.35 -27.84 18.83
C LYS A 443 22.18 -29.12 18.94
N ARG A 444 21.60 -30.26 18.54
CA ARG A 444 22.29 -31.56 18.53
C ARG A 444 23.37 -31.65 17.45
N SER A 445 23.28 -30.85 16.39
CA SER A 445 24.20 -30.87 15.25
C SER A 445 25.41 -29.94 15.42
N PHE A 446 25.33 -28.91 16.28
CA PHE A 446 26.39 -27.90 16.42
C PHE A 446 27.30 -28.05 17.64
N GLY A 447 27.04 -29.04 18.52
CA GLY A 447 27.73 -29.12 19.81
C GLY A 447 27.42 -27.90 20.70
N THR A 448 27.74 -27.99 21.99
CA THR A 448 27.30 -27.04 23.03
C THR A 448 27.95 -25.65 22.99
N ASN A 449 28.66 -25.26 21.92
CA ASN A 449 29.47 -24.04 21.88
C ASN A 449 28.69 -22.73 21.62
N PHE A 450 27.36 -22.79 21.55
CA PHE A 450 26.47 -21.65 21.34
C PHE A 450 25.36 -21.63 22.41
N SER A 451 25.74 -21.72 23.69
CA SER A 451 24.84 -21.58 24.83
C SER A 451 24.82 -20.16 25.36
#